data_AF-D9PFJ1-F1
#
_entry.id   AF-D9PFJ1-F1
#
_cell.length_a   1.000
_cell.length_b   1.000
_cell.length_c   1.000
_cell.angle_alpha   90.00
_cell.angle_beta   90.00
_cell.angle_gamma   90.00
#
_symmetry.space_group_name_H-M   'P 1'
#
loop_
_entity.id
_entity.type
_entity.pdbx_description
1 polymer ?
#
loop_
_entity_poly.entity_id
_entity_poly.type
_entity_poly.pdbx_seq_one_letter_code
_entity_poly.pdbx_strand_id
1 'polypeptide(L)' 'MIMPAANYSFNKSHAACYAFIAYQTAYLKAYYPTEFLTALMVSDEENMERITLEV' A
#
# COMPACT_ATOMS: atom_id res chain seq x y z
N MET A 1 6.20 0.48 -35.86
CA MET A 1 6.70 1.55 -34.99
C MET A 1 6.05 1.41 -33.61
N ILE A 2 6.52 0.46 -32.80
CA ILE A 2 6.19 0.37 -31.37
C ILE A 2 7.19 1.29 -30.68
N MET A 3 6.73 2.50 -30.40
CA MET A 3 7.51 3.67 -29.96
C MET A 3 8.15 3.47 -28.57
N PRO A 4 9.05 4.40 -28.14
CA PRO A 4 9.77 4.42 -26.84
C PRO A 4 8.97 4.05 -25.58
N ALA A 5 7.64 4.15 -25.58
CA ALA A 5 6.78 3.73 -24.48
C ALA A 5 6.92 2.25 -24.12
N ALA A 6 7.23 1.36 -25.08
CA ALA A 6 7.36 -0.07 -24.81
C ALA A 6 8.47 -0.43 -23.82
N ASN A 7 9.53 0.39 -23.72
CA ASN A 7 10.63 0.18 -22.76
C ASN A 7 10.21 0.43 -21.30
N TYR A 8 9.09 1.12 -21.07
CA TYR A 8 8.59 1.49 -19.75
C TYR A 8 7.13 1.07 -19.53
N SER A 9 6.55 0.33 -20.46
CA SER A 9 5.20 -0.21 -20.33
C SER A 9 5.15 -1.20 -19.17
N PHE A 10 4.19 -1.01 -18.27
CA PHE A 10 4.00 -1.88 -17.11
C PHE A 10 2.86 -2.87 -17.33
N ASN A 11 2.96 -4.04 -16.70
CA ASN A 11 1.91 -5.05 -16.78
C ASN A 11 0.61 -4.55 -16.13
N LYS A 12 -0.46 -4.45 -16.92
CA LYS A 12 -1.75 -3.89 -16.47
C LYS A 12 -2.44 -4.74 -15.42
N SER A 13 -2.43 -6.07 -15.54
CA SER A 13 -3.10 -6.94 -14.54
C SER A 13 -2.39 -6.85 -13.20
N HIS A 14 -1.06 -6.84 -13.20
CA HIS A 14 -0.27 -6.61 -11.98
C HIS A 14 -0.57 -5.25 -11.35
N ALA A 15 -0.54 -4.17 -12.14
CA ALA A 15 -0.88 -2.83 -11.64
C ALA A 15 -2.29 -2.76 -11.06
N ALA A 16 -3.29 -3.35 -11.74
CA ALA A 16 -4.67 -3.30 -11.29
C ALA A 16 -4.88 -4.03 -9.96
N CYS A 17 -4.29 -5.22 -9.77
CA CYS A 17 -4.42 -5.98 -8.53
C CYS A 17 -3.81 -5.23 -7.33
N TYR A 18 -2.60 -4.68 -7.49
CA TYR A 18 -1.96 -3.91 -6.41
C TYR A 18 -2.64 -2.56 -6.16
N ALA A 19 -3.14 -1.89 -7.20
CA ALA A 19 -3.91 -0.66 -7.04
C ALA A 19 -5.20 -0.89 -6.24
N PHE A 20 -5.84 -2.05 -6.40
CA PHE A 20 -7.03 -2.39 -5.62
C PHE A 20 -6.72 -2.54 -4.12
N ILE A 21 -5.64 -3.23 -3.76
CA ILE A 21 -5.19 -3.34 -2.36
C ILE A 21 -4.84 -1.95 -1.81
N ALA A 22 -4.13 -1.13 -2.58
CA ALA A 22 -3.78 0.24 -2.17
C ALA A 22 -5.03 1.11 -1.94
N TYR A 23 -6.07 0.93 -2.76
CA TYR A 23 -7.33 1.63 -2.56
C TYR A 23 -8.03 1.17 -1.27
N GLN A 24 -8.04 -0.13 -0.98
CA GLN A 24 -8.62 -0.66 0.25
C GLN A 24 -7.88 -0.16 1.49
N THR A 25 -6.55 -0.13 1.47
CA THR A 25 -5.76 0.39 2.60
C THR A 25 -6.01 1.90 2.79
N ALA A 26 -6.07 2.67 1.71
CA ALA A 26 -6.39 4.09 1.77
C ALA A 26 -7.82 4.33 2.30
N TYR A 27 -8.79 3.50 1.91
CA TYR A 27 -10.15 3.56 2.43
C TYR A 27 -10.19 3.34 3.94
N LEU A 28 -9.54 2.29 4.44
CA LEU A 28 -9.47 2.02 5.88
C LEU A 28 -8.75 3.16 6.62
N LYS A 29 -7.66 3.68 6.07
CA LYS A 29 -6.95 4.83 6.64
C LYS A 29 -7.82 6.10 6.69
N ALA A 30 -8.68 6.32 5.70
CA ALA A 30 -9.52 7.52 5.63
C ALA A 30 -10.75 7.47 6.55
N TYR A 31 -11.40 6.31 6.67
CA TYR A 31 -12.68 6.18 7.39
C TYR A 31 -12.57 5.48 8.75
N TYR A 32 -11.51 4.71 8.98
CA TYR A 32 -11.23 3.98 10.23
C TYR A 32 -9.77 4.21 10.69
N PRO A 33 -9.34 5.47 10.89
CA PRO A 33 -7.94 5.80 11.09
C PRO A 33 -7.36 5.20 12.37
N THR A 34 -8.14 5.16 13.46
CA THR A 34 -7.70 4.62 14.75
C THR A 34 -7.51 3.11 14.65
N GLU A 35 -8.51 2.38 14.16
CA GLU A 35 -8.46 0.94 13.99
C GLU A 35 -7.36 0.55 13.00
N PHE A 36 -7.21 1.28 11.90
CA PHE A 36 -6.16 1.05 10.92
C PHE A 36 -4.76 1.24 11.51
N LEU A 37 -4.52 2.32 12.28
CA LEU A 37 -3.22 2.55 12.91
C LEU A 37 -2.92 1.50 13.98
N THR A 38 -3.92 1.09 14.77
CA THR A 38 -3.72 0.00 15.75
C THR A 38 -3.41 -1.33 15.07
N ALA A 39 -4.08 -1.65 13.97
CA ALA A 39 -3.81 -2.86 13.20
C ALA A 39 -2.40 -2.84 12.57
N LEU A 40 -1.94 -1.66 12.15
CA LEU A 40 -0.60 -1.45 11.63
C LEU A 40 0.47 -1.70 12.73
N MET A 41 0.31 -1.10 13.91
CA MET A 41 1.22 -1.32 15.04
C MET A 41 1.26 -2.78 15.50
N VAL A 42 0.12 -3.47 15.47
CA VAL A 42 0.04 -4.90 15.81
C VAL A 42 0.75 -5.75 14.74
N SER A 43 0.71 -5.37 13.47
CA SER A 43 1.43 -6.08 12.40
C SER A 43 2.95 -6.06 12.62
N ASP A 44 3.46 -5.00 13.22
CA ASP A 44 4.90 -4.79 13.46
C ASP A 44 5.26 -4.88 14.96
N GLU A 45 4.44 -5.56 15.79
CA GLU A 45 4.59 -5.55 17.26
C GLU A 45 5.96 -6.05 17.77
N GLU A 46 6.61 -6.92 17.02
CA GLU A 46 7.94 -7.46 17.34
C GLU A 46 9.08 -6.50 16.95
N ASN A 47 8.80 -5.43 16.22
CA ASN A 47 9.78 -4.48 15.69
C ASN A 47 9.53 -3.05 16.16
N MET A 48 10.11 -2.69 17.31
CA MET A 48 9.98 -1.35 17.88
C MET A 48 10.51 -0.24 16.96
N GLU A 49 11.56 -0.47 16.17
CA GLU A 49 12.05 0.56 15.23
C GLU A 49 10.98 0.89 14.18
N ARG A 50 10.26 -0.12 13.68
CA ARG A 50 9.18 0.11 12.72
C ARG A 50 7.99 0.81 13.35
N ILE A 51 7.55 0.39 14.53
CA ILE A 51 6.44 1.04 15.25
C ILE A 51 6.72 2.54 15.46
N THR A 52 7.97 2.90 15.78
CA THR A 52 8.34 4.32 15.98
C THR A 52 8.28 5.17 14.71
N LEU A 53 8.33 4.56 13.51
CA LEU A 53 8.20 5.24 12.22
C LEU A 53 6.75 5.37 11.74
N GLU A 54 5.83 4.60 12.34
CA GLU A 54 4.41 4.56 11.96
C GLU A 54 3.56 5.64 12.64
N VAL A 55 4.10 6.24 13.71
CA VAL A 55 3.52 7.35 14.51
C VAL A 55 4.02 8.69 14.00
#